data_AF-A0A6S6R9I7-F1
#
_entry.id   AF-A0A6S6R9I7-F1
#
_cell.length_a   1.000
_cell.length_b   1.000
_cell.length_c   1.000
_cell.angle_alpha   90.00
_cell.angle_beta   90.00
_cell.angle_gamma   90.00
#
_symmetry.space_group_name_H-M   'P 1'
#
loop_
_entity.id
_entity.type
_entity.pdbx_description
1 polymer ?
#
loop_
_entity_poly.entity_id
_entity_poly.type
_entity_poly.pdbx_seq_one_letter_code
_entity_poly.pdbx_strand_id
1 'polypeptide(L)'
;MGDWEHRDELAKKRIEGYLSLPDNKLQSCFYHIGNTTTKSIFFISDVIPITDKYINREYLGYNSKGYEIKNKKLIAELQRKLKRILYCEDKKHNYFRQHITDVKNYLIAELEYTKSQEQVAAAEIDISAQNQK
;
A
#
# COMPACT_ATOMS: atom_id res chain seq x y z
N MET A 1 1.51 7.92 5.49
CA MET A 1 0.50 8.75 6.18
C MET A 1 1.16 10.07 6.58
N GLY A 2 0.43 11.16 6.64
CA GLY A 2 0.96 12.45 7.09
C GLY A 2 0.17 12.98 8.26
N ASP A 3 0.82 13.71 9.15
CA ASP A 3 0.12 14.49 10.16
C ASP A 3 -0.48 15.74 9.50
N TRP A 4 -1.76 16.01 9.73
CA TRP A 4 -2.44 17.20 9.21
C TRP A 4 -1.89 18.49 9.82
N GLU A 5 -1.55 18.48 11.11
CA GLU A 5 -1.15 19.67 11.84
C GLU A 5 0.25 20.15 11.44
N HIS A 6 1.10 19.24 10.94
CA HIS A 6 2.44 19.58 10.42
C HIS A 6 2.44 20.11 8.98
N ARG A 7 1.27 20.38 8.37
CA ARG A 7 1.18 20.93 7.01
C ARG A 7 1.07 22.45 7.04
N ASP A 8 1.70 23.10 6.07
CA ASP A 8 1.47 24.52 5.79
C ASP A 8 0.08 24.76 5.19
N GLU A 9 -0.35 26.02 5.20
CA GLU A 9 -1.68 26.41 4.73
C GLU A 9 -1.89 26.16 3.23
N LEU A 10 -0.83 26.26 2.42
CA LEU A 10 -0.90 25.99 0.98
C LEU A 10 -1.16 24.50 0.71
N ALA A 11 -0.49 23.62 1.44
CA ALA A 11 -0.65 22.17 1.36
C ALA A 11 -2.03 21.74 1.86
N LYS A 12 -2.51 22.32 2.97
CA LYS A 12 -3.87 22.08 3.50
C LYS A 12 -4.91 22.48 2.46
N LYS A 13 -4.84 23.70 1.92
CA LYS A 13 -5.76 24.21 0.89
C LYS A 13 -5.76 23.34 -0.37
N ARG A 14 -4.59 22.85 -0.80
CA ARG A 14 -4.50 21.92 -1.94
C ARG A 14 -5.23 20.60 -1.66
N ILE A 15 -5.02 20.01 -0.49
CA ILE A 15 -5.66 18.74 -0.10
C ILE A 15 -7.17 18.94 -0.01
N GLU A 16 -7.64 20.00 0.64
CA GLU A 16 -9.05 20.36 0.73
C GLU A 16 -9.68 20.57 -0.64
N GLY A 17 -8.96 21.24 -1.56
CA GLY A 17 -9.42 21.42 -2.93
C GLY A 17 -9.68 20.10 -3.67
N TYR A 18 -8.90 19.04 -3.39
CA TYR A 18 -9.20 17.71 -3.92
C TYR A 18 -10.37 17.05 -3.21
N LEU A 19 -10.45 17.17 -1.88
CA LEU A 19 -11.52 16.58 -1.08
C LEU A 19 -12.89 17.20 -1.36
N SER A 20 -12.94 18.47 -1.78
CA SER A 20 -14.17 19.16 -2.16
C SER A 20 -14.69 18.78 -3.55
N LEU A 21 -13.90 18.06 -4.35
CA LEU A 21 -14.35 17.61 -5.67
C LEU A 21 -15.44 16.55 -5.54
N PRO A 22 -16.38 16.49 -6.51
CA PRO A 22 -17.42 15.48 -6.49
C PRO A 22 -16.85 14.06 -6.59
N ASP A 23 -17.58 13.11 -6.00
CA ASP A 23 -17.16 11.71 -5.93
C ASP A 23 -16.98 11.07 -7.30
N ASN A 24 -17.54 11.59 -8.40
CA ASN A 24 -17.30 11.04 -9.73
C ASN A 24 -15.91 11.39 -10.30
N LYS A 25 -15.22 12.41 -9.77
CA LYS A 25 -13.85 12.76 -10.19
C LYS A 25 -12.84 11.81 -9.56
N LEU A 26 -11.79 11.45 -10.28
CA LEU A 26 -10.74 10.58 -9.74
C LEU A 26 -9.93 11.30 -8.67
N GLN A 27 -9.72 12.61 -8.84
CA GLN A 27 -8.90 13.44 -7.97
C GLN A 27 -9.47 13.55 -6.55
N SER A 28 -10.79 13.40 -6.36
CA SER A 28 -11.39 13.33 -5.02
C SER A 28 -10.95 12.10 -4.21
N CYS A 29 -10.35 11.11 -4.89
CA CYS A 29 -9.76 9.94 -4.25
C CYS A 29 -8.30 10.10 -3.86
N PHE A 30 -7.58 11.14 -4.29
CA PHE A 30 -6.13 11.23 -4.07
C PHE A 30 -5.75 11.29 -2.60
N TYR A 31 -6.61 11.92 -1.78
CA TYR A 31 -6.41 12.08 -0.36
C TYR A 31 -7.65 11.62 0.43
N HIS A 32 -7.43 11.27 1.68
CA HIS A 32 -8.49 11.17 2.68
C HIS A 32 -7.97 11.68 4.02
N ILE A 33 -8.80 12.40 4.77
CA ILE A 33 -8.48 12.82 6.13
C ILE A 33 -9.28 11.93 7.07
N GLY A 34 -8.57 11.20 7.92
CA GLY A 34 -9.18 10.34 8.93
C GLY A 34 -8.59 10.62 10.30
N ASN A 35 -9.40 10.43 11.34
CA ASN A 35 -8.92 10.54 12.72
C ASN A 35 -8.38 9.16 13.15
N THR A 36 -7.06 9.10 13.37
CA THR A 36 -6.38 7.96 13.98
C THR A 36 -6.10 8.27 15.45
N THR A 37 -4.85 8.20 15.92
CA THR A 37 -4.42 8.87 17.17
C THR A 37 -4.38 10.38 17.00
N THR A 38 -4.09 10.85 15.79
CA THR A 38 -4.07 12.26 15.40
C THR A 38 -4.84 12.43 14.09
N LYS A 39 -5.12 13.69 13.72
CA LYS A 39 -5.74 13.99 12.43
C LYS A 39 -4.75 13.66 11.31
N SER A 40 -5.04 12.60 10.57
CA SER A 40 -4.09 11.97 9.66
C SER A 40 -4.54 12.09 8.20
N ILE A 41 -3.56 12.30 7.32
CA ILE A 41 -3.71 12.34 5.87
C ILE A 41 -3.29 10.99 5.29
N PHE A 42 -4.22 10.35 4.59
CA PHE A 42 -3.96 9.18 3.76
C PHE A 42 -3.72 9.62 2.33
N PHE A 43 -2.51 9.35 1.81
CA PHE A 43 -2.11 9.63 0.43
C PHE A 43 -2.48 8.45 -0.47
N ILE A 44 -3.76 8.34 -0.82
CA ILE A 44 -4.27 7.15 -1.54
C ILE A 44 -3.67 7.04 -2.94
N SER A 45 -3.42 8.16 -3.62
CA SER A 45 -2.77 8.16 -4.94
C SER A 45 -1.29 7.78 -4.91
N ASP A 46 -0.65 7.83 -3.73
CA ASP A 46 0.73 7.41 -3.52
C ASP A 46 0.80 6.00 -2.91
N VAL A 47 -0.19 5.14 -3.18
CA VAL A 47 -0.16 3.73 -2.78
C VAL A 47 0.91 2.95 -3.55
N ILE A 48 1.55 1.98 -2.89
CA ILE A 48 2.58 1.12 -3.48
C ILE A 48 2.31 -0.32 -3.04
N PRO A 49 2.40 -1.32 -3.94
CA PRO A 49 2.38 -2.72 -3.55
C PRO A 49 3.66 -3.10 -2.80
N ILE A 50 3.57 -4.04 -1.87
CA ILE A 50 4.70 -4.49 -1.06
C ILE A 50 4.53 -5.97 -0.68
N THR A 51 5.63 -6.66 -0.44
CA THR A 51 5.67 -8.05 0.06
C THR A 51 6.26 -8.09 1.48
N ASP A 52 6.04 -9.19 2.20
CA ASP A 52 6.48 -9.35 3.59
C ASP A 52 7.99 -9.16 3.75
N LYS A 53 8.79 -9.54 2.74
CA LYS A 53 10.24 -9.33 2.68
C LYS A 53 10.66 -7.88 2.98
N TYR A 54 9.84 -6.90 2.56
CA TYR A 54 10.15 -5.47 2.70
C TYR A 54 9.49 -4.82 3.93
N ILE A 55 8.75 -5.60 4.74
CA ILE A 55 8.16 -5.12 5.99
C ILE A 55 9.21 -5.25 7.10
N ASN A 56 9.85 -4.14 7.46
CA ASN A 56 10.91 -4.13 8.47
C ASN A 56 10.35 -4.35 9.90
N ARG A 57 9.31 -3.62 10.27
CA ARG A 57 8.73 -3.64 11.63
C ARG A 57 7.33 -3.07 11.67
N GLU A 58 6.60 -3.40 12.74
CA GLU A 58 5.32 -2.78 13.03
C GLU A 58 5.48 -1.33 13.50
N TYR A 59 4.48 -0.50 13.19
CA TYR A 59 4.38 0.83 13.76
C TYR A 59 3.71 0.74 15.13
N LEU A 60 4.48 1.02 16.18
CA LEU A 60 4.01 1.00 17.56
C LEU A 60 3.43 2.36 17.94
N GLY A 61 2.23 2.35 18.53
CA GLY A 61 1.62 3.52 19.13
C GLY A 61 2.23 3.88 20.48
N TYR A 62 1.68 4.90 21.14
CA TYR A 62 2.16 5.41 22.44
C TYR A 62 2.23 4.33 23.54
N ASN A 63 1.38 3.32 23.48
CA ASN A 63 1.33 2.21 24.43
C ASN A 63 2.22 1.01 24.04
N SER A 64 3.16 1.20 23.10
CA SER A 64 4.02 0.16 22.54
C SER A 64 3.26 -1.02 21.92
N LYS A 65 1.98 -0.83 21.57
CA LYS A 65 1.18 -1.82 20.83
C LYS A 65 1.07 -1.40 19.37
N GLY A 66 0.98 -2.38 18.48
CA GLY A 66 0.69 -2.14 17.06
C GLY A 66 -0.58 -1.29 16.91
N TYR A 67 -0.49 -0.23 16.10
CA TYR A 67 -1.64 0.63 15.86
C TYR A 67 -2.49 0.09 14.71
N GLU A 68 -3.75 -0.25 15.00
CA GLU A 68 -4.73 -0.71 14.02
C GLU A 68 -5.92 0.25 13.93
N ILE A 69 -6.30 0.62 12.71
CA ILE A 69 -7.50 1.44 12.47
C ILE A 69 -8.74 0.54 12.62
N LYS A 70 -9.52 0.74 13.67
CA LYS A 70 -10.74 -0.05 13.93
C LYS A 70 -12.04 0.55 13.37
N ASN A 71 -12.00 1.80 12.91
CA ASN A 71 -13.19 2.49 12.42
C ASN A 71 -13.61 1.93 11.03
N LYS A 72 -14.68 1.13 11.03
CA LYS A 72 -15.21 0.49 9.82
C LYS A 72 -15.63 1.47 8.73
N LYS A 73 -16.19 2.64 9.09
CA LYS A 73 -16.60 3.66 8.12
C LYS A 73 -15.39 4.27 7.41
N LEU A 74 -14.35 4.57 8.20
CA LEU A 74 -13.07 5.06 7.67
C LEU A 74 -12.43 4.03 6.73
N ILE A 75 -12.35 2.77 7.16
CA ILE A 75 -11.80 1.69 6.32
C ILE A 75 -12.59 1.56 5.00
N ALA A 76 -13.92 1.58 5.05
CA ALA A 76 -14.76 1.47 3.86
C ALA A 76 -14.50 2.62 2.87
N GLU A 77 -14.37 3.86 3.35
CA GLU A 77 -14.04 5.01 2.51
C GLU A 77 -12.63 4.91 1.91
N LEU A 78 -11.64 4.49 2.70
CA LEU A 78 -10.27 4.27 2.21
C LEU A 78 -10.25 3.19 1.12
N GLN A 79 -10.95 2.08 1.32
CA GLN A 79 -11.07 1.00 0.33
C GLN A 79 -11.81 1.45 -0.94
N ARG A 80 -12.89 2.22 -0.82
CA ARG A 80 -13.62 2.78 -1.96
C ARG A 80 -12.71 3.65 -2.82
N LYS A 81 -11.97 4.57 -2.19
CA LYS A 81 -11.03 5.45 -2.89
C LYS A 81 -9.89 4.66 -3.52
N LEU A 82 -9.29 3.72 -2.78
CA LEU A 82 -8.20 2.87 -3.28
C LEU A 82 -8.61 2.06 -4.51
N LYS A 83 -9.79 1.42 -4.49
CA LYS A 83 -10.30 0.66 -5.63
C LYS A 83 -10.38 1.50 -6.91
N ARG A 84 -10.74 2.78 -6.80
CA ARG A 84 -10.79 3.69 -7.96
C ARG A 84 -9.42 4.07 -8.49
N ILE A 85 -8.45 4.26 -7.59
CA ILE A 85 -7.04 4.47 -7.96
C ILE A 85 -6.51 3.24 -8.69
N LEU A 86 -6.68 2.05 -8.13
CA LEU A 86 -6.22 0.80 -8.74
C LEU A 86 -6.91 0.51 -10.08
N TYR A 87 -8.22 0.81 -10.22
CA TYR A 87 -8.92 0.69 -11.49
C TYR A 87 -8.35 1.63 -12.57
N CYS A 88 -7.97 2.85 -12.21
CA CYS A 88 -7.33 3.77 -13.14
C CYS A 88 -5.95 3.26 -13.57
N GLU A 89 -5.16 2.77 -12.62
CA GLU A 89 -3.82 2.22 -12.86
C GLU A 89 -3.87 0.98 -13.77
N ASP A 90 -4.86 0.09 -13.60
CA ASP A 90 -5.08 -1.07 -14.47
C ASP A 90 -5.35 -0.68 -15.94
N LYS A 91 -6.03 0.46 -16.16
CA LYS A 91 -6.29 0.98 -17.50
C LYS A 91 -5.15 1.82 -18.08
N LYS A 92 -4.35 2.44 -17.21
CA LYS A 92 -3.28 3.35 -17.57
C LYS A 92 -2.08 3.02 -16.69
N HIS A 93 -1.25 2.10 -17.17
CA HIS A 93 -0.08 1.65 -16.44
C HIS A 93 0.81 2.85 -16.07
N ASN A 94 1.24 2.88 -14.81
CA ASN A 94 2.09 3.92 -14.23
C ASN A 94 1.51 5.33 -14.38
N TYR A 95 0.20 5.45 -14.24
CA TYR A 95 -0.46 6.76 -14.24
C TYR A 95 -0.08 7.58 -13.01
N PHE A 96 0.12 6.90 -11.87
CA PHE A 96 0.52 7.54 -10.62
C PHE A 96 2.04 7.58 -10.46
N ARG A 97 2.53 8.60 -9.74
CA ARG A 97 3.96 8.88 -9.49
C ARG A 97 4.75 7.69 -8.95
N GLN A 98 4.10 6.76 -8.25
CA GLN A 98 4.76 5.62 -7.63
C GLN A 98 5.05 4.47 -8.61
N HIS A 99 4.63 4.57 -9.88
CA HIS A 99 4.82 3.50 -10.86
C HIS A 99 4.30 2.14 -10.35
N ILE A 100 3.05 2.14 -9.87
CA ILE A 100 2.43 1.02 -9.14
C ILE A 100 2.51 -0.27 -9.96
N THR A 101 2.24 -0.20 -11.26
CA THR A 101 2.26 -1.37 -12.16
C THR A 101 3.65 -1.99 -12.25
N ASP A 102 4.70 -1.17 -12.41
CA ASP A 102 6.07 -1.67 -12.51
C ASP A 102 6.51 -2.31 -11.20
N VAL A 103 6.26 -1.66 -10.07
CA VAL A 103 6.60 -2.21 -8.75
C VAL A 103 5.86 -3.52 -8.52
N LYS A 104 4.56 -3.61 -8.89
CA LYS A 104 3.79 -4.86 -8.81
C LYS A 104 4.46 -5.98 -9.61
N ASN A 105 4.79 -5.71 -10.87
CA ASN A 105 5.37 -6.72 -11.76
C ASN A 105 6.74 -7.20 -11.26
N TYR A 106 7.56 -6.28 -10.75
CA TYR A 106 8.83 -6.60 -10.11
C TYR A 106 8.64 -7.54 -8.91
N LEU A 107 7.71 -7.21 -8.00
CA LEU A 107 7.44 -8.02 -6.81
C LEU A 107 6.89 -9.41 -7.16
N ILE A 108 6.06 -9.53 -8.20
CA ILE A 108 5.58 -10.83 -8.68
C ILE A 108 6.76 -11.68 -9.20
N ALA A 109 7.63 -11.10 -10.03
CA ALA A 109 8.79 -11.81 -10.58
C ALA A 109 9.75 -12.26 -9.46
N GLU A 110 9.95 -11.42 -8.44
CA GLU A 110 10.75 -11.77 -7.26
C GLU A 110 10.17 -12.96 -6.49
N LEU A 111 8.84 -12.99 -6.28
CA LEU A 111 8.16 -14.09 -5.60
C LEU A 111 8.22 -15.40 -6.42
N GLU A 112 8.04 -15.32 -7.73
CA GLU A 112 8.15 -16.48 -8.63
C GLU A 112 9.56 -17.04 -8.67
N TYR A 113 10.57 -16.16 -8.72
CA TYR A 113 11.97 -16.56 -8.64
C TYR A 113 12.26 -17.28 -7.31
N THR A 114 11.82 -16.72 -6.19
CA THR A 114 12.02 -17.30 -4.84
C THR A 114 11.41 -18.70 -4.75
N LYS A 115 10.17 -18.87 -5.20
CA LYS A 115 9.51 -20.19 -5.25
C LYS A 115 10.26 -21.20 -6.11
N SER A 116 10.84 -20.76 -7.22
CA SER A 116 11.60 -21.64 -8.11
C SER A 116 12.89 -22.11 -7.45
N GLN A 117 13.58 -21.25 -6.69
CA GLN A 117 14.78 -21.64 -5.94
C GLN A 117 14.45 -22.64 -4.81
N GLU A 118 13.35 -22.43 -4.09
CA GLU A 118 12.89 -23.35 -3.04
C GLU A 118 12.58 -24.76 -3.58
N GLN A 119 11.97 -24.84 -4.77
CA GLN A 119 11.67 -26.13 -5.42
C GLN A 119 12.93 -26.87 -5.87
N VAL A 120 13.91 -26.17 -6.42
CA VAL A 120 15.20 -26.75 -6.81
C VAL A 120 15.93 -27.28 -5.58
N ALA A 121 16.01 -26.49 -4.51
CA ALA A 121 16.66 -26.89 -3.26
C ALA A 121 15.97 -28.12 -2.62
N ALA A 122 14.65 -28.18 -2.64
CA ALA A 122 13.90 -29.34 -2.14
C ALA A 122 14.18 -30.62 -2.94
N ALA A 123 14.23 -30.52 -4.28
CA ALA A 123 14.52 -31.66 -5.15
C ALA A 123 15.95 -32.20 -4.97
N GLU A 124 16.94 -31.33 -4.75
CA GLU A 124 18.33 -31.73 -4.48
C GLU A 124 18.48 -32.48 -3.15
N ILE A 125 17.74 -32.06 -2.12
CA ILE A 125 17.72 -32.73 -0.81
C ILE A 125 17.13 -34.14 -0.95
N ASP A 126 16.01 -34.30 -1.66
CA ASP A 126 15.38 -35.60 -1.86
C ASP A 126 16.27 -36.59 -2.63
N ILE A 127 16.99 -36.12 -3.66
CA ILE A 127 17.96 -36.95 -4.40
C ILE A 127 19.11 -37.38 -3.49
N SER A 128 19.62 -36.48 -2.63
CA SER A 128 20.70 -36.80 -1.69
C SER A 128 20.27 -37.82 -0.62
N ALA A 129 19.03 -37.76 -0.16
CA ALA A 129 18.46 -38.68 0.83
C ALA A 129 18.20 -40.08 0.26
N GLN A 130 17.88 -40.19 -1.04
CA GLN A 130 17.72 -41.47 -1.72
C GLN A 130 19.05 -42.19 -1.98
N ASN A 131 20.14 -41.45 -2.21
CA ASN A 131 21.48 -42.01 -2.47
C ASN A 131 22.26 -42.44 -1.20
N GLN A 132 21.69 -42.24 0.00
CA GLN A 132 22.28 -42.66 1.28
C GLN A 132 21.60 -43.90 1.91
N LYS A 133 20.62 -44.50 1.22
CA LYS A 133 20.00 -45.79 1.57
C LYS A 133 20.50 -46.89 0.64
#